data_AF-A0A9E5DWF4-F1
#
_entry.id   AF-A0A9E5DWF4-F1
#
_cell.length_a   1.000
_cell.length_b   1.000
_cell.length_c   1.000
_cell.angle_alpha   90.00
_cell.angle_beta   90.00
_cell.angle_gamma   90.00
#
_symmetry.space_group_name_H-M   'P 1'
#
loop_
_entity.id
_entity.type
_entity.pdbx_description
1 polymer ?
#
loop_
_entity_poly.entity_id
_entity_poly.type
_entity_poly.pdbx_seq_one_letter_code
_entity_poly.pdbx_strand_id
1 'polypeptide(L)'
;MQTWLQKWAQKWVQEWATIRSIGLGTIAIAVAIFGLTVRPELALADDPPVPPPPASDTAPPPPPPPPAADPTTQHADALSDEAKAAYKDKKYAAAFALFEKAFATQPRSAFLYNMAKCREKLAEYGEAVKQLERYLEVYRQQNDGLESPDRADTLRQIEDLKRRAFEALPEVSIQSVPPGAQVLEAGVTIGSTPLVTRMRAGRHPIVLKLAKHSDLDAELEVPQSGKVSVVWSMKSTVKRGAIGVWCNVRGAQIAIDGKVAAVTPFAGQLDVEPGAHQVTITRVDYQTGDIQINVADDRLVKLRLSLRRINSVSTYRSALGWPLAVLGAIGLAGGGALWYLANQQYRGTPTFEQYVGFQDLGYTAGGTALGLGLVLIGWDGLREGIPTEELVDGPALGHGIEVVPLGGLDVERK
;
A
#
# COMPACT_ATOMS: atom_id res chain seq x y z
N MET A 1 67.05 14.17 -33.30
CA MET A 1 66.17 14.36 -32.11
C MET A 1 64.91 15.18 -32.41
N GLN A 2 64.98 16.37 -33.01
CA GLN A 2 63.82 17.29 -33.15
C GLN A 2 62.56 16.70 -33.83
N THR A 3 62.70 15.78 -34.79
CA THR A 3 61.59 15.25 -35.61
C THR A 3 60.56 14.39 -34.85
N TRP A 4 60.84 13.99 -33.60
CA TRP A 4 59.93 13.16 -32.80
C TRP A 4 58.85 13.99 -32.08
N LEU A 5 59.24 15.14 -31.50
CA LEU A 5 58.35 16.03 -30.74
C LEU A 5 57.19 16.60 -31.57
N GLN A 6 57.43 16.96 -32.84
CA GLN A 6 56.39 17.50 -33.72
C GLN A 6 55.27 16.49 -34.01
N LYS A 7 55.61 15.20 -34.17
CA LYS A 7 54.61 14.13 -34.41
C LYS A 7 53.73 13.88 -33.20
N TRP A 8 54.25 14.06 -31.99
CA TRP A 8 53.49 13.93 -30.74
C TRP A 8 52.45 15.05 -30.60
N ALA A 9 52.85 16.30 -30.86
CA ALA A 9 51.96 17.46 -30.74
C ALA A 9 50.77 17.44 -31.72
N GLN A 10 50.97 16.99 -32.97
CA GLN A 10 49.87 16.92 -33.95
C GLN A 10 48.76 15.93 -33.55
N LYS A 11 49.11 14.79 -32.92
CA LYS A 11 48.11 13.80 -32.49
C LYS A 11 47.17 14.37 -31.42
N TRP A 12 47.74 15.13 -30.48
CA TRP A 12 47.01 15.76 -29.37
C TRP A 12 45.91 16.73 -29.81
N VAL A 13 46.07 17.38 -30.98
CA VAL A 13 45.09 18.34 -31.52
C VAL A 13 43.90 17.65 -32.22
N GLN A 14 44.11 16.47 -32.79
CA GLN A 14 43.04 15.74 -33.49
C GLN A 14 42.05 15.07 -32.54
N GLU A 15 42.50 14.62 -31.36
CA GLU A 15 41.68 13.89 -30.39
C GLU A 15 40.64 14.77 -29.66
N TRP A 16 40.70 16.10 -29.80
CA TRP A 16 39.74 17.05 -29.19
C TRP A 16 38.58 17.48 -30.10
N ALA A 17 38.60 17.15 -31.40
CA ALA A 17 37.58 17.60 -32.35
C ALA A 17 36.26 16.81 -32.28
N THR A 18 36.24 15.66 -31.59
CA THR A 18 35.16 14.66 -31.59
C THR A 18 34.06 14.92 -30.55
N ILE A 19 34.20 15.94 -29.70
CA ILE A 19 33.30 16.21 -28.55
C ILE A 19 32.12 17.14 -28.93
N ARG A 20 31.99 17.55 -30.19
CA ARG A 20 31.03 18.58 -30.63
C ARG A 20 29.92 18.13 -31.59
N SER A 21 29.67 16.82 -31.69
CA SER A 21 28.71 16.24 -32.66
C SER A 21 27.73 15.23 -32.06
N ILE A 22 27.02 15.60 -30.99
CA ILE A 22 25.79 14.93 -30.54
C ILE A 22 24.62 15.90 -30.77
N GLY A 23 24.09 15.89 -32.00
CA GLY A 23 22.95 16.70 -32.41
C GLY A 23 21.61 16.06 -32.02
N LEU A 24 20.57 16.90 -31.90
CA LEU A 24 19.19 16.50 -31.61
C LEU A 24 18.52 15.78 -32.80
N GLY A 25 17.49 14.94 -32.54
CA GLY A 25 16.35 14.81 -33.47
C GLY A 25 15.67 13.44 -33.62
N THR A 26 14.71 13.10 -32.75
CA THR A 26 13.72 11.99 -32.87
C THR A 26 12.56 12.25 -31.86
N ILE A 27 11.26 11.92 -32.03
CA ILE A 27 10.45 11.28 -33.10
C ILE A 27 8.91 11.47 -32.82
N ALA A 28 8.01 11.33 -33.82
CA ALA A 28 6.54 11.06 -33.75
C ALA A 28 5.56 12.14 -33.14
N ILE A 29 4.37 12.47 -33.71
CA ILE A 29 3.04 11.76 -33.85
C ILE A 29 2.36 11.54 -32.48
N ALA A 30 1.07 11.81 -32.18
CA ALA A 30 -0.22 11.96 -32.91
C ALA A 30 -0.86 13.40 -32.82
N VAL A 31 -2.00 13.83 -33.39
CA VAL A 31 -3.24 13.27 -34.05
C VAL A 31 -4.47 13.01 -33.14
N ALA A 32 -5.70 13.26 -33.67
CA ALA A 32 -7.08 13.20 -33.09
C ALA A 32 -7.56 14.45 -32.28
N ILE A 33 -8.56 15.25 -32.72
CA ILE A 33 -10.02 15.06 -32.96
C ILE A 33 -10.88 15.31 -31.69
N PHE A 34 -11.65 16.41 -31.66
CA PHE A 34 -13.11 16.46 -31.89
C PHE A 34 -13.61 17.92 -31.83
N GLY A 35 -14.72 18.26 -32.50
CA GLY A 35 -15.25 19.63 -32.54
C GLY A 35 -16.66 19.71 -31.95
N LEU A 36 -16.94 20.74 -31.15
CA LEU A 36 -18.29 21.09 -30.74
C LEU A 36 -18.39 22.59 -30.41
N THR A 37 -19.08 23.37 -31.26
CA THR A 37 -19.36 24.79 -31.00
C THR A 37 -20.85 25.05 -31.04
N VAL A 38 -21.42 25.33 -29.87
CA VAL A 38 -22.81 25.74 -29.68
C VAL A 38 -23.04 27.15 -30.24
N ARG A 39 -24.20 27.37 -30.88
CA ARG A 39 -25.02 28.59 -30.70
C ARG A 39 -26.49 28.33 -31.11
N PRO A 40 -27.46 29.07 -30.53
CA PRO A 40 -28.90 28.80 -30.68
C PRO A 40 -29.58 29.67 -31.73
N GLU A 41 -30.82 29.35 -32.07
CA GLU A 41 -31.76 30.23 -32.78
C GLU A 41 -33.20 29.98 -32.24
N LEU A 42 -34.11 30.94 -32.39
CA LEU A 42 -35.45 30.94 -31.77
C LEU A 42 -36.55 30.30 -32.63
N ALA A 43 -37.61 29.81 -31.99
CA ALA A 43 -38.97 29.75 -32.54
C ALA A 43 -40.02 29.84 -31.41
N LEU A 44 -41.15 30.52 -31.66
CA LEU A 44 -42.31 30.61 -30.77
C LEU A 44 -43.47 29.72 -31.26
N ALA A 45 -44.31 29.27 -30.32
CA ALA A 45 -45.73 28.99 -30.56
C ALA A 45 -46.49 29.05 -29.21
N ASP A 46 -47.66 29.70 -29.19
CA ASP A 46 -48.61 29.72 -28.08
C ASP A 46 -49.70 28.64 -28.26
N ASP A 47 -50.45 28.30 -27.20
CA ASP A 47 -51.87 27.90 -27.30
C ASP A 47 -52.63 28.02 -25.94
N PRO A 48 -53.99 28.08 -25.92
CA PRO A 48 -54.82 28.63 -24.82
C PRO A 48 -55.47 27.59 -23.84
N PRO A 49 -56.28 28.02 -22.83
CA PRO A 49 -56.54 27.21 -21.61
C PRO A 49 -57.90 26.46 -21.47
N VAL A 50 -58.04 25.83 -20.29
CA VAL A 50 -58.96 24.77 -19.77
C VAL A 50 -60.46 25.12 -19.59
N PRO A 51 -61.37 24.12 -19.68
CA PRO A 51 -62.60 24.04 -18.86
C PRO A 51 -62.74 22.76 -17.97
N PRO A 52 -63.65 22.74 -16.95
CA PRO A 52 -63.71 21.74 -15.85
C PRO A 52 -64.81 20.65 -15.97
N PRO A 53 -64.88 19.64 -15.05
CA PRO A 53 -65.79 18.48 -15.15
C PRO A 53 -67.15 18.59 -14.41
N PRO A 54 -68.15 17.74 -14.74
CA PRO A 54 -69.44 17.65 -14.04
C PRO A 54 -69.49 16.60 -12.92
N ALA A 55 -70.49 16.71 -12.04
CA ALA A 55 -70.81 15.74 -10.97
C ALA A 55 -72.13 14.98 -11.25
N SER A 56 -72.42 13.91 -10.50
CA SER A 56 -73.70 13.17 -10.57
C SER A 56 -73.99 12.39 -9.29
N ASP A 57 -75.15 12.65 -8.66
CA ASP A 57 -75.70 11.88 -7.54
C ASP A 57 -76.74 10.86 -8.02
N THR A 58 -76.75 9.65 -7.45
CA THR A 58 -77.97 8.84 -7.16
C THR A 58 -77.59 7.57 -6.39
N ALA A 59 -78.48 7.11 -5.49
CA ALA A 59 -78.26 5.92 -4.67
C ALA A 59 -79.40 4.87 -4.83
N PRO A 60 -79.09 3.56 -4.92
CA PRO A 60 -80.09 2.48 -5.04
C PRO A 60 -80.62 1.97 -3.67
N PRO A 61 -81.77 1.25 -3.65
CA PRO A 61 -82.41 0.73 -2.44
C PRO A 61 -81.72 -0.53 -1.85
N PRO A 62 -81.99 -0.89 -0.57
CA PRO A 62 -81.31 -1.98 0.14
C PRO A 62 -81.77 -3.41 -0.26
N PRO A 63 -80.90 -4.43 -0.09
CA PRO A 63 -81.18 -5.82 -0.47
C PRO A 63 -81.96 -6.65 0.59
N PRO A 64 -82.55 -7.80 0.18
CA PRO A 64 -83.25 -8.74 1.08
C PRO A 64 -82.30 -9.54 2.01
N PRO A 65 -82.83 -10.19 3.07
CA PRO A 65 -82.03 -10.93 4.07
C PRO A 65 -81.30 -12.17 3.51
N PRO A 66 -80.17 -12.59 4.14
CA PRO A 66 -79.26 -13.59 3.59
C PRO A 66 -79.77 -15.05 3.67
N PRO A 67 -79.34 -15.94 2.75
CA PRO A 67 -79.63 -17.38 2.81
C PRO A 67 -78.91 -18.11 3.96
N ALA A 68 -79.32 -19.35 4.23
CA ALA A 68 -78.61 -20.25 5.15
C ALA A 68 -77.18 -20.56 4.66
N ALA A 69 -76.22 -20.64 5.59
CA ALA A 69 -74.80 -20.75 5.27
C ALA A 69 -74.42 -22.11 4.64
N ASP A 70 -73.64 -22.05 3.56
CA ASP A 70 -73.14 -23.20 2.81
C ASP A 70 -72.29 -24.17 3.66
N PRO A 71 -72.32 -25.50 3.45
CA PRO A 71 -71.58 -26.47 4.26
C PRO A 71 -70.07 -26.21 4.33
N THR A 72 -69.48 -25.64 3.27
CA THR A 72 -68.06 -25.22 3.23
C THR A 72 -67.75 -24.17 4.28
N THR A 73 -68.69 -23.22 4.47
CA THR A 73 -68.61 -22.17 5.50
C THR A 73 -68.71 -22.78 6.89
N GLN A 74 -69.68 -23.68 7.11
CA GLN A 74 -69.88 -24.37 8.40
C GLN A 74 -68.66 -25.18 8.82
N HIS A 75 -68.00 -25.88 7.88
CA HIS A 75 -66.78 -26.64 8.17
C HIS A 75 -65.59 -25.72 8.55
N ALA A 76 -65.41 -24.62 7.81
CA ALA A 76 -64.38 -23.63 8.12
C ALA A 76 -64.63 -22.89 9.46
N ASP A 77 -65.88 -22.69 9.85
CA ASP A 77 -66.24 -22.12 11.16
C ASP A 77 -66.00 -23.11 12.30
N ALA A 78 -66.30 -24.40 12.13
CA ALA A 78 -65.97 -25.43 13.11
C ALA A 78 -64.46 -25.54 13.37
N LEU A 79 -63.64 -25.55 12.32
CA LEU A 79 -62.16 -25.50 12.42
C LEU A 79 -61.68 -24.22 13.12
N SER A 80 -62.34 -23.08 12.85
CA SER A 80 -62.04 -21.80 13.49
C SER A 80 -62.36 -21.79 14.99
N ASP A 81 -63.45 -22.44 15.42
CA ASP A 81 -63.80 -22.55 16.85
C ASP A 81 -62.90 -23.54 17.60
N GLU A 82 -62.49 -24.64 16.98
CA GLU A 82 -61.44 -25.53 17.51
C GLU A 82 -60.11 -24.77 17.66
N ALA A 83 -59.73 -23.97 16.66
CA ALA A 83 -58.54 -23.13 16.71
C ALA A 83 -58.60 -22.08 17.84
N LYS A 84 -59.76 -21.44 18.05
CA LYS A 84 -59.99 -20.50 19.18
C LYS A 84 -59.88 -21.21 20.53
N ALA A 85 -60.35 -22.46 20.64
CA ALA A 85 -60.19 -23.26 21.86
C ALA A 85 -58.71 -23.61 22.11
N ALA A 86 -58.00 -24.10 21.09
CA ALA A 86 -56.56 -24.37 21.17
C ALA A 86 -55.74 -23.11 21.52
N TYR A 87 -56.13 -21.93 21.02
CA TYR A 87 -55.49 -20.66 21.36
C TYR A 87 -55.71 -20.26 22.83
N LYS A 88 -56.93 -20.46 23.39
CA LYS A 88 -57.21 -20.25 24.82
C LYS A 88 -56.39 -21.19 25.71
N ASP A 89 -56.23 -22.44 25.29
CA ASP A 89 -55.39 -23.45 25.92
C ASP A 89 -53.87 -23.17 25.79
N LYS A 90 -53.47 -22.06 25.16
CA LYS A 90 -52.07 -21.70 24.83
C LYS A 90 -51.36 -22.68 23.88
N LYS A 91 -52.11 -23.55 23.20
CA LYS A 91 -51.60 -24.52 22.20
C LYS A 91 -51.40 -23.82 20.85
N TYR A 92 -50.62 -22.74 20.82
CA TYR A 92 -50.57 -21.78 19.72
C TYR A 92 -50.19 -22.39 18.36
N ALA A 93 -49.30 -23.39 18.32
CA ALA A 93 -48.95 -24.10 17.10
C ALA A 93 -50.10 -24.95 16.54
N ALA A 94 -50.88 -25.61 17.41
CA ALA A 94 -52.07 -26.35 17.01
C ALA A 94 -53.20 -25.41 16.55
N ALA A 95 -53.38 -24.28 17.24
CA ALA A 95 -54.29 -23.23 16.83
C ALA A 95 -53.94 -22.66 15.44
N PHE A 96 -52.66 -22.39 15.17
CA PHE A 96 -52.19 -21.98 13.85
C PHE A 96 -52.56 -23.00 12.77
N ALA A 97 -52.25 -24.28 12.98
CA ALA A 97 -52.54 -25.35 12.01
C ALA A 97 -54.05 -25.57 11.77
N LEU A 98 -54.91 -25.27 12.75
CA LEU A 98 -56.36 -25.31 12.59
C LEU A 98 -56.89 -24.08 11.82
N PHE A 99 -56.38 -22.87 12.08
CA PHE A 99 -56.70 -21.69 11.26
C PHE A 99 -56.18 -21.81 9.83
N GLU A 100 -55.03 -22.44 9.61
CA GLU A 100 -54.48 -22.73 8.28
C GLU A 100 -55.39 -23.67 7.48
N LYS A 101 -55.92 -24.74 8.11
CA LYS A 101 -56.95 -25.60 7.51
C LYS A 101 -58.26 -24.84 7.24
N ALA A 102 -58.69 -23.99 8.17
CA ALA A 102 -59.89 -23.16 7.99
C ALA A 102 -59.74 -22.20 6.79
N PHE A 103 -58.56 -21.60 6.62
CA PHE A 103 -58.22 -20.73 5.48
C PHE A 103 -58.09 -21.51 4.17
N ALA A 104 -57.55 -22.73 4.18
CA ALA A 104 -57.52 -23.61 3.02
C ALA A 104 -58.92 -24.09 2.59
N THR A 105 -59.86 -24.22 3.54
CA THR A 105 -61.28 -24.55 3.29
C THR A 105 -62.05 -23.35 2.76
N GLN A 106 -61.94 -22.20 3.42
CA GLN A 106 -62.61 -20.95 3.06
C GLN A 106 -61.64 -19.78 3.28
N PRO A 107 -60.97 -19.26 2.23
CA PRO A 107 -60.03 -18.16 2.38
C PRO A 107 -60.70 -16.89 2.91
N ARG A 108 -60.57 -16.63 4.21
CA ARG A 108 -61.12 -15.43 4.89
C ARG A 108 -59.99 -14.64 5.55
N SER A 109 -59.95 -13.35 5.28
CA SER A 109 -58.98 -12.41 5.87
C SER A 109 -58.84 -12.54 7.40
N ALA A 110 -59.94 -12.68 8.12
CA ALA A 110 -59.95 -12.87 9.59
C ALA A 110 -59.12 -14.07 10.10
N PHE A 111 -58.93 -15.13 9.30
CA PHE A 111 -58.08 -16.26 9.69
C PHE A 111 -56.59 -15.90 9.65
N LEU A 112 -56.15 -15.08 8.69
CA LEU A 112 -54.77 -14.59 8.59
C LEU A 112 -54.39 -13.74 9.80
N TYR A 113 -55.31 -12.90 10.29
CA TYR A 113 -55.14 -12.15 11.54
C TYR A 113 -54.96 -13.08 12.75
N ASN A 114 -55.81 -14.11 12.88
CA ASN A 114 -55.69 -15.08 13.97
C ASN A 114 -54.41 -15.93 13.87
N MET A 115 -54.00 -16.29 12.66
CA MET A 115 -52.72 -16.95 12.37
C MET A 115 -51.53 -16.07 12.80
N ALA A 116 -51.57 -14.77 12.53
CA ALA A 116 -50.56 -13.82 13.01
C ALA A 116 -50.52 -13.75 14.54
N LYS A 117 -51.68 -13.71 15.22
CA LYS A 117 -51.74 -13.75 16.70
C LYS A 117 -51.18 -15.05 17.27
N CYS A 118 -51.38 -16.20 16.61
CA CYS A 118 -50.74 -17.46 17.01
C CYS A 118 -49.21 -17.37 16.89
N ARG A 119 -48.69 -16.85 15.77
CA ARG A 119 -47.25 -16.72 15.54
C ARG A 119 -46.57 -15.69 16.46
N GLU A 120 -47.25 -14.58 16.77
CA GLU A 120 -46.81 -13.64 17.82
C GLU A 120 -46.60 -14.34 19.17
N LYS A 121 -47.52 -15.23 19.58
CA LYS A 121 -47.40 -15.98 20.83
C LYS A 121 -46.37 -17.11 20.80
N LEU A 122 -45.91 -17.51 19.61
CA LEU A 122 -44.77 -18.40 19.40
C LEU A 122 -43.42 -17.65 19.30
N ALA A 123 -43.42 -16.32 19.43
CA ALA A 123 -42.29 -15.42 19.16
C ALA A 123 -41.75 -15.48 17.71
N GLU A 124 -42.53 -16.01 16.77
CA GLU A 124 -42.22 -16.08 15.33
C GLU A 124 -42.52 -14.73 14.64
N TYR A 125 -41.99 -13.63 15.19
CA TYR A 125 -42.40 -12.26 14.87
C TYR A 125 -42.29 -11.93 13.37
N GLY A 126 -41.24 -12.41 12.69
CA GLY A 126 -41.05 -12.20 11.25
C GLY A 126 -42.10 -12.89 10.37
N GLU A 127 -42.64 -14.04 10.80
CA GLU A 127 -43.72 -14.73 10.09
C GLU A 127 -45.09 -14.13 10.48
N ALA A 128 -45.25 -13.65 11.72
CA ALA A 128 -46.44 -12.90 12.14
C ALA A 128 -46.62 -11.60 11.32
N VAL A 129 -45.54 -10.89 11.00
CA VAL A 129 -45.55 -9.72 10.10
C VAL A 129 -46.11 -10.09 8.72
N LYS A 130 -45.60 -11.14 8.07
CA LYS A 130 -46.09 -11.60 6.76
C LYS A 130 -47.58 -11.94 6.78
N GLN A 131 -48.06 -12.54 7.86
CA GLN A 131 -49.48 -12.89 8.02
C GLN A 131 -50.37 -11.63 8.17
N LEU A 132 -49.91 -10.58 8.85
CA LEU A 132 -50.63 -9.29 8.92
C LEU A 132 -50.58 -8.51 7.61
N GLU A 133 -49.44 -8.51 6.92
CA GLU A 133 -49.29 -7.89 5.60
C GLU A 133 -50.21 -8.60 4.57
N ARG A 134 -50.28 -9.94 4.63
CA ARG A 134 -51.21 -10.74 3.82
C ARG A 134 -52.67 -10.56 4.22
N TYR A 135 -52.97 -10.35 5.52
CA TYR A 135 -54.31 -10.04 6.02
C TYR A 135 -54.87 -8.77 5.37
N LEU A 136 -54.11 -7.66 5.41
CA LEU A 136 -54.54 -6.38 4.82
C LEU A 136 -54.79 -6.50 3.30
N GLU A 137 -53.91 -7.21 2.59
CA GLU A 137 -54.06 -7.43 1.15
C GLU A 137 -55.29 -8.29 0.81
N VAL A 138 -55.49 -9.41 1.52
CA VAL A 138 -56.66 -10.28 1.29
C VAL A 138 -57.96 -9.61 1.76
N TYR A 139 -57.92 -8.75 2.79
CA TYR A 139 -59.07 -7.93 3.15
C TYR A 139 -59.47 -6.99 2.01
N ARG A 140 -58.50 -6.26 1.42
CA ARG A 140 -58.76 -5.35 0.30
C ARG A 140 -59.38 -6.09 -0.90
N GLN A 141 -58.87 -7.27 -1.22
CA GLN A 141 -59.38 -8.15 -2.29
C GLN A 141 -60.79 -8.69 -2.02
N GLN A 142 -61.23 -8.72 -0.75
CA GLN A 142 -62.54 -9.23 -0.33
C GLN A 142 -63.61 -8.15 -0.16
N ASN A 143 -63.24 -6.87 -0.26
CA ASN A 143 -64.12 -5.72 0.00
C ASN A 143 -63.95 -4.64 -1.08
N ASP A 144 -63.88 -5.03 -2.35
CA ASP A 144 -63.87 -4.14 -3.52
C ASP A 144 -62.86 -2.98 -3.49
N GLY A 145 -61.67 -3.20 -2.90
CA GLY A 145 -60.64 -2.16 -2.77
C GLY A 145 -60.64 -1.42 -1.43
N LEU A 146 -61.62 -1.64 -0.56
CA LEU A 146 -61.71 -0.99 0.75
C LEU A 146 -60.63 -1.49 1.72
N GLU A 147 -59.99 -0.56 2.41
CA GLU A 147 -59.05 -0.86 3.49
C GLU A 147 -59.77 -1.37 4.75
N SER A 148 -59.09 -2.18 5.57
CA SER A 148 -59.67 -2.66 6.83
C SER A 148 -59.86 -1.54 7.87
N PRO A 149 -60.97 -1.52 8.64
CA PRO A 149 -61.18 -0.54 9.71
C PRO A 149 -60.07 -0.52 10.78
N ASP A 150 -59.42 -1.66 11.03
CA ASP A 150 -58.34 -1.81 12.01
C ASP A 150 -56.93 -1.52 11.43
N ARG A 151 -56.83 -1.18 10.14
CA ARG A 151 -55.56 -1.05 9.40
C ARG A 151 -54.51 -0.21 10.13
N ALA A 152 -54.92 0.90 10.76
CA ALA A 152 -54.01 1.77 11.49
C ALA A 152 -53.34 1.05 12.67
N ASP A 153 -54.07 0.19 13.38
CA ASP A 153 -53.57 -0.61 14.50
C ASP A 153 -52.82 -1.86 14.04
N THR A 154 -53.29 -2.51 12.97
CA THR A 154 -52.53 -3.61 12.34
C THR A 154 -51.17 -3.13 11.81
N LEU A 155 -51.06 -1.94 11.23
CA LEU A 155 -49.76 -1.36 10.83
C LEU A 155 -48.87 -1.01 12.04
N ARG A 156 -49.44 -0.48 13.14
CA ARG A 156 -48.69 -0.28 14.40
C ARG A 156 -48.14 -1.61 14.94
N GLN A 157 -48.95 -2.67 14.90
CA GLN A 157 -48.55 -4.02 15.31
C GLN A 157 -47.47 -4.59 14.37
N ILE A 158 -47.57 -4.37 13.05
CA ILE A 158 -46.53 -4.78 12.08
C ILE A 158 -45.17 -4.15 12.43
N GLU A 159 -45.11 -2.84 12.72
CA GLU A 159 -43.83 -2.18 13.02
C GLU A 159 -43.25 -2.56 14.40
N ASP A 160 -44.10 -2.82 15.40
CA ASP A 160 -43.67 -3.40 16.68
C ASP A 160 -43.16 -4.85 16.51
N LEU A 161 -43.86 -5.68 15.73
CA LEU A 161 -43.39 -7.04 15.42
C LEU A 161 -42.10 -7.04 14.60
N LYS A 162 -41.91 -6.10 13.67
CA LYS A 162 -40.63 -5.90 12.94
C LYS A 162 -39.49 -5.56 13.91
N ARG A 163 -39.73 -4.68 14.88
CA ARG A 163 -38.76 -4.35 15.94
C ARG A 163 -38.38 -5.60 16.74
N ARG A 164 -39.36 -6.33 17.28
CA ARG A 164 -39.13 -7.56 18.06
C ARG A 164 -38.45 -8.65 17.23
N ALA A 165 -38.78 -8.77 15.94
CA ALA A 165 -38.13 -9.68 15.01
C ALA A 165 -36.64 -9.35 14.83
N PHE A 166 -36.28 -8.06 14.76
CA PHE A 166 -34.89 -7.61 14.70
C PHE A 166 -34.15 -7.78 16.03
N GLU A 167 -34.79 -7.47 17.17
CA GLU A 167 -34.21 -7.66 18.50
C GLU A 167 -33.92 -9.14 18.83
N ALA A 168 -34.73 -10.06 18.31
CA ALA A 168 -34.55 -11.51 18.43
C ALA A 168 -33.38 -12.06 17.57
N LEU A 169 -32.81 -11.27 16.65
CA LEU A 169 -31.70 -11.72 15.81
C LEU A 169 -30.37 -11.78 16.61
N PRO A 170 -29.49 -12.76 16.34
CA PRO A 170 -28.11 -12.81 16.82
C PRO A 170 -27.35 -11.49 16.68
N GLU A 171 -26.52 -11.17 17.68
CA GLU A 171 -25.68 -9.96 17.68
C GLU A 171 -24.33 -10.24 16.98
N VAL A 172 -23.95 -9.36 16.07
CA VAL A 172 -22.74 -9.49 15.25
C VAL A 172 -21.84 -8.28 15.47
N SER A 173 -20.60 -8.50 15.89
CA SER A 173 -19.55 -7.48 15.98
C SER A 173 -18.52 -7.68 14.87
N ILE A 174 -18.48 -6.75 13.91
CA ILE A 174 -17.56 -6.76 12.77
C ILE A 174 -16.48 -5.70 12.98
N GLN A 175 -15.22 -6.12 12.99
CA GLN A 175 -14.06 -5.24 13.13
C GLN A 175 -13.12 -5.42 11.94
N SER A 176 -12.37 -4.38 11.59
CA SER A 176 -11.28 -4.48 10.63
C SER A 176 -10.01 -3.83 11.15
N VAL A 177 -8.88 -4.30 10.63
CA VAL A 177 -7.55 -3.70 10.84
C VAL A 177 -7.02 -3.24 9.47
N PRO A 178 -6.84 -1.93 9.23
CA PRO A 178 -7.26 -0.81 10.08
C PRO A 178 -8.80 -0.63 10.15
N PRO A 179 -9.32 0.11 11.15
CA PRO A 179 -10.76 0.39 11.31
C PRO A 179 -11.24 1.46 10.32
N GLY A 180 -12.57 1.65 10.26
CA GLY A 180 -13.22 2.62 9.36
C GLY A 180 -13.58 2.07 7.97
N ALA A 181 -13.41 0.77 7.75
CA ALA A 181 -13.83 0.10 6.52
C ALA A 181 -15.36 0.07 6.42
N GLN A 182 -15.90 0.42 5.25
CA GLN A 182 -17.31 0.24 4.95
C GLN A 182 -17.61 -1.25 4.87
N VAL A 183 -18.71 -1.67 5.50
CA VAL A 183 -19.17 -3.08 5.50
C VAL A 183 -20.40 -3.15 4.60
N LEU A 184 -20.33 -4.01 3.57
CA LEU A 184 -21.43 -4.25 2.64
C LEU A 184 -21.92 -5.69 2.77
N GLU A 185 -23.23 -5.88 2.86
CA GLU A 185 -23.92 -7.17 2.82
C GLU A 185 -24.68 -7.26 1.50
N ALA A 186 -24.42 -8.29 0.68
CA ALA A 186 -25.04 -8.46 -0.65
C ALA A 186 -24.97 -7.20 -1.57
N GLY A 187 -23.94 -6.36 -1.39
CA GLY A 187 -23.74 -5.10 -2.13
C GLY A 187 -24.38 -3.85 -1.51
N VAL A 188 -25.11 -3.97 -0.40
CA VAL A 188 -25.70 -2.84 0.33
C VAL A 188 -24.83 -2.48 1.54
N THR A 189 -24.42 -1.22 1.68
CA THR A 189 -23.62 -0.76 2.84
C THR A 189 -24.47 -0.77 4.12
N ILE A 190 -24.11 -1.63 5.07
CA ILE A 190 -24.78 -1.76 6.38
C ILE A 190 -24.13 -0.91 7.49
N GLY A 191 -22.92 -0.39 7.25
CA GLY A 191 -22.23 0.49 8.20
C GLY A 191 -20.73 0.62 7.92
N SER A 192 -19.96 0.96 8.95
CA SER A 192 -18.48 0.97 8.91
C SER A 192 -17.89 0.41 10.20
N THR A 193 -16.70 -0.18 10.13
CA THR A 193 -16.05 -0.84 11.26
C THR A 193 -15.47 0.17 12.28
N PRO A 194 -15.48 -0.14 13.60
CA PRO A 194 -16.14 -1.28 14.24
C PRO A 194 -17.68 -1.16 14.20
N LEU A 195 -18.34 -2.18 13.66
CA LEU A 195 -19.80 -2.24 13.52
C LEU A 195 -20.36 -3.27 14.50
N VAL A 196 -21.42 -2.91 15.23
CA VAL A 196 -22.26 -3.86 15.97
C VAL A 196 -23.66 -3.78 15.38
N THR A 197 -24.15 -4.91 14.90
CA THR A 197 -25.46 -5.05 14.24
C THR A 197 -26.13 -6.35 14.65
N ARG A 198 -27.33 -6.64 14.13
CA ARG A 198 -27.99 -7.95 14.27
C ARG A 198 -28.32 -8.52 12.91
N MET A 199 -28.05 -9.82 12.74
CA MET A 199 -28.18 -10.51 11.44
C MET A 199 -28.92 -11.83 11.60
N ARG A 200 -29.54 -12.31 10.51
CA ARG A 200 -30.20 -13.62 10.50
C ARG A 200 -29.16 -14.74 10.64
N ALA A 201 -29.55 -15.86 11.20
CA ALA A 201 -28.72 -17.06 11.22
C ALA A 201 -28.46 -17.58 9.79
N GLY A 202 -27.30 -18.18 9.55
CA GLY A 202 -26.86 -18.63 8.23
C GLY A 202 -25.62 -17.90 7.75
N ARG A 203 -25.34 -17.97 6.44
CA ARG A 203 -24.14 -17.40 5.84
C ARG A 203 -24.43 -16.13 5.07
N HIS A 204 -23.57 -15.12 5.24
CA HIS A 204 -23.70 -13.81 4.60
C HIS A 204 -22.42 -13.44 3.87
N PRO A 205 -22.48 -13.08 2.57
CA PRO A 205 -21.35 -12.52 1.85
C PRO A 205 -21.14 -11.07 2.29
N ILE A 206 -20.04 -10.84 3.01
CA ILE A 206 -19.61 -9.53 3.50
C ILE A 206 -18.45 -9.04 2.63
N VAL A 207 -18.55 -7.82 2.11
CA VAL A 207 -17.45 -7.13 1.44
C VAL A 207 -17.03 -5.96 2.31
N LEU A 208 -15.75 -5.92 2.71
CA LEU A 208 -15.17 -4.75 3.37
C LEU A 208 -14.44 -3.89 2.34
N LYS A 209 -14.77 -2.59 2.30
CA LYS A 209 -14.15 -1.60 1.41
C LYS A 209 -13.55 -0.46 2.21
N LEU A 210 -12.27 -0.17 1.99
CA LEU A 210 -11.58 0.93 2.64
C LEU A 210 -10.65 1.63 1.65
N ALA A 211 -10.69 2.96 1.63
CA ALA A 211 -9.79 3.75 0.78
C ALA A 211 -8.34 3.36 1.04
N LYS A 212 -7.52 3.29 -0.02
CA LYS A 212 -6.09 2.92 0.04
C LYS A 212 -5.82 1.49 0.54
N HIS A 213 -6.83 0.63 0.51
CA HIS A 213 -6.74 -0.80 0.80
C HIS A 213 -7.32 -1.63 -0.36
N SER A 214 -7.11 -2.95 -0.33
CA SER A 214 -7.80 -3.89 -1.21
C SER A 214 -9.17 -4.20 -0.63
N ASP A 215 -10.20 -4.22 -1.46
CA ASP A 215 -11.50 -4.80 -1.09
C ASP A 215 -11.29 -6.24 -0.58
N LEU A 216 -12.05 -6.62 0.45
CA LEU A 216 -11.96 -7.92 1.09
C LEU A 216 -13.33 -8.60 1.13
N ASP A 217 -13.48 -9.61 0.28
CA ASP A 217 -14.63 -10.51 0.29
C ASP A 217 -14.46 -11.58 1.39
N ALA A 218 -15.48 -11.76 2.23
CA ALA A 218 -15.51 -12.74 3.31
C ALA A 218 -16.90 -13.38 3.44
N GLU A 219 -16.95 -14.66 3.82
CA GLU A 219 -18.20 -15.33 4.21
C GLU A 219 -18.33 -15.30 5.74
N LEU A 220 -19.41 -14.71 6.24
CA LEU A 220 -19.73 -14.64 7.67
C LEU A 220 -20.81 -15.68 8.02
N GLU A 221 -20.46 -16.65 8.86
CA GLU A 221 -21.42 -17.61 9.40
C GLU A 221 -21.97 -17.12 10.76
N VAL A 222 -23.27 -16.83 10.79
CA VAL A 222 -23.99 -16.33 11.97
C VAL A 222 -24.76 -17.49 12.62
N PRO A 223 -24.55 -17.78 13.92
CA PRO A 223 -25.22 -18.89 14.62
C PRO A 223 -26.72 -18.61 14.82
N GLN A 224 -27.50 -19.63 15.17
CA GLN A 224 -28.94 -19.47 15.45
C GLN A 224 -29.26 -18.57 16.65
N SER A 225 -28.31 -18.39 17.58
CA SER A 225 -28.49 -17.58 18.78
C SER A 225 -27.14 -17.11 19.35
N GLY A 226 -27.16 -16.02 20.11
CA GLY A 226 -26.00 -15.55 20.87
C GLY A 226 -25.31 -14.34 20.25
N LYS A 227 -23.98 -14.28 20.44
CA LYS A 227 -23.11 -13.21 19.91
C LYS A 227 -21.96 -13.81 19.12
N VAL A 228 -21.62 -13.22 17.98
CA VAL A 228 -20.43 -13.54 17.19
C VAL A 228 -19.59 -12.28 17.01
N SER A 229 -18.26 -12.42 17.06
CA SER A 229 -17.32 -11.33 16.78
C SER A 229 -16.26 -11.79 15.80
N VAL A 230 -15.99 -10.97 14.79
CA VAL A 230 -15.04 -11.23 13.71
C VAL A 230 -14.13 -10.02 13.51
N VAL A 231 -12.86 -10.30 13.23
CA VAL A 231 -11.82 -9.29 12.99
C VAL A 231 -11.09 -9.65 11.71
N TRP A 232 -11.09 -8.74 10.74
CA TRP A 232 -10.46 -8.96 9.43
C TRP A 232 -9.37 -7.93 9.12
N SER A 233 -8.18 -8.40 8.75
CA SER A 233 -7.05 -7.54 8.34
C SER A 233 -7.12 -7.24 6.84
N MET A 234 -7.24 -5.96 6.49
CA MET A 234 -7.23 -5.51 5.10
C MET A 234 -5.80 -5.19 4.66
N LYS A 235 -5.42 -5.58 3.43
CA LYS A 235 -4.11 -5.25 2.86
C LYS A 235 -4.15 -3.84 2.28
N SER A 236 -3.09 -3.05 2.45
CA SER A 236 -3.02 -1.75 1.76
C SER A 236 -2.82 -1.94 0.26
N THR A 237 -3.35 -1.01 -0.54
CA THR A 237 -3.06 -0.89 -1.98
C THR A 237 -2.12 0.27 -2.28
N VAL A 238 -1.75 1.07 -1.27
CA VAL A 238 -0.72 2.12 -1.41
C VAL A 238 0.64 1.49 -1.21
N LYS A 239 1.17 0.98 -2.32
CA LYS A 239 2.51 0.42 -2.41
C LYS A 239 3.55 1.40 -1.85
N ARG A 240 4.33 0.98 -0.85
CA ARG A 240 5.37 1.80 -0.20
C ARG A 240 6.60 0.98 0.15
N GLY A 241 7.73 1.45 -0.30
CA GLY A 241 9.05 1.05 0.18
C GLY A 241 9.70 2.18 0.94
N ALA A 242 10.76 1.88 1.69
CA ALA A 242 11.65 2.90 2.23
C ALA A 242 13.11 2.47 2.16
N ILE A 243 14.02 3.44 2.05
CA ILE A 243 15.47 3.22 2.04
C ILE A 243 16.08 4.00 3.21
N GLY A 244 16.80 3.29 4.10
CA GLY A 244 17.65 3.90 5.12
C GLY A 244 19.12 3.78 4.71
N VAL A 245 19.91 4.84 4.75
CA VAL A 245 21.29 4.85 4.20
C VAL A 245 22.30 5.36 5.22
N TRP A 246 23.23 4.49 5.62
CA TRP A 246 24.38 4.85 6.47
C TRP A 246 25.66 5.01 5.64
N CYS A 247 26.19 6.24 5.67
CA CYS A 247 27.51 6.71 5.24
C CYS A 247 28.63 6.44 6.26
N ASN A 248 29.80 5.89 5.87
CA ASN A 248 31.03 5.99 6.69
C ASN A 248 31.68 7.40 6.62
N VAL A 249 31.40 8.17 5.58
CA VAL A 249 31.92 9.53 5.32
C VAL A 249 30.81 10.56 5.48
N ARG A 250 31.14 11.68 6.12
CA ARG A 250 30.28 12.84 6.40
C ARG A 250 30.20 13.79 5.20
N GLY A 251 29.04 14.42 5.00
CA GLY A 251 28.86 15.41 3.93
C GLY A 251 28.87 14.82 2.51
N ALA A 252 28.77 13.50 2.38
CA ALA A 252 28.48 12.81 1.13
C ALA A 252 26.98 12.92 0.81
N GLN A 253 26.66 13.23 -0.45
CA GLN A 253 25.29 13.33 -0.95
C GLN A 253 24.75 11.94 -1.25
N ILE A 254 23.49 11.69 -0.90
CA ILE A 254 22.76 10.46 -1.22
C ILE A 254 21.73 10.81 -2.28
N ALA A 255 21.85 10.20 -3.46
CA ALA A 255 20.87 10.28 -4.53
C ALA A 255 20.13 8.94 -4.69
N ILE A 256 18.84 9.03 -4.99
CA ILE A 256 17.99 7.91 -5.41
C ILE A 256 17.52 8.22 -6.83
N ASP A 257 17.76 7.32 -7.77
CA ASP A 257 17.41 7.44 -9.19
C ASP A 257 17.88 8.77 -9.81
N GLY A 258 19.10 9.18 -9.45
CA GLY A 258 19.73 10.44 -9.89
C GLY A 258 19.27 11.70 -9.16
N LYS A 259 18.23 11.64 -8.31
CA LYS A 259 17.73 12.77 -7.52
C LYS A 259 18.38 12.78 -6.13
N VAL A 260 19.10 13.84 -5.79
CA VAL A 260 19.63 14.04 -4.42
C VAL A 260 18.47 14.11 -3.42
N ALA A 261 18.50 13.21 -2.45
CA ALA A 261 17.43 12.99 -1.47
C ALA A 261 17.86 13.26 -0.03
N ALA A 262 19.14 13.04 0.30
CA ALA A 262 19.70 13.30 1.63
C ALA A 262 21.21 13.63 1.57
N VAL A 263 21.76 14.04 2.71
CA VAL A 263 23.21 14.22 2.94
C VAL A 263 23.58 13.52 4.24
N THR A 264 24.76 12.91 4.28
CA THR A 264 25.27 12.16 5.44
C THR A 264 25.81 13.09 6.56
N PRO A 265 25.59 12.77 7.84
CA PRO A 265 24.93 11.57 8.37
C PRO A 265 23.41 11.72 8.30
N PHE A 266 22.72 10.72 7.74
CA PHE A 266 21.26 10.70 7.63
C PHE A 266 20.70 9.62 8.56
N ALA A 267 19.85 10.02 9.51
CA ALA A 267 19.26 9.14 10.52
C ALA A 267 17.78 8.78 10.23
N GLY A 268 17.22 9.29 9.12
CA GLY A 268 15.84 9.05 8.72
C GLY A 268 15.69 7.84 7.78
N GLN A 269 14.52 7.79 7.15
CA GLN A 269 14.22 6.88 6.04
C GLN A 269 13.74 7.72 4.86
N LEU A 270 13.94 7.22 3.64
CA LEU A 270 13.50 7.87 2.40
C LEU A 270 12.41 7.01 1.77
N ASP A 271 11.18 7.52 1.76
CA ASP A 271 10.03 6.88 1.11
C ASP A 271 10.27 6.74 -0.39
N VAL A 272 10.01 5.55 -0.93
CA VAL A 272 10.09 5.24 -2.36
C VAL A 272 8.90 4.38 -2.78
N GLU A 273 8.64 4.30 -4.09
CA GLU A 273 7.74 3.28 -4.62
C GLU A 273 8.40 1.89 -4.51
N PRO A 274 7.66 0.77 -4.45
CA PRO A 274 8.25 -0.56 -4.53
C PRO A 274 8.71 -0.91 -5.95
N GLY A 275 10.02 -1.04 -6.13
CA GLY A 275 10.65 -1.37 -7.40
C GLY A 275 12.18 -1.44 -7.32
N ALA A 276 12.82 -1.46 -8.49
CA ALA A 276 14.27 -1.36 -8.59
C ALA A 276 14.71 0.12 -8.53
N HIS A 277 15.57 0.45 -7.57
CA HIS A 277 16.10 1.80 -7.35
C HIS A 277 17.62 1.80 -7.42
N GLN A 278 18.19 2.86 -7.99
CA GLN A 278 19.62 3.11 -8.00
C GLN A 278 19.97 4.09 -6.88
N VAL A 279 20.76 3.63 -5.90
CA VAL A 279 21.25 4.46 -4.80
C VAL A 279 22.72 4.81 -5.06
N THR A 280 22.97 6.09 -5.29
CA THR A 280 24.31 6.61 -5.58
C THR A 280 24.75 7.56 -4.47
N ILE A 281 25.96 7.36 -3.95
CA ILE A 281 26.58 8.24 -2.93
C ILE A 281 27.83 8.90 -3.50
N THR A 282 27.86 10.23 -3.46
CA THR A 282 28.95 11.07 -4.01
C THR A 282 29.56 11.99 -2.96
N ARG A 283 30.88 12.18 -3.01
CA ARG A 283 31.65 13.13 -2.21
C ARG A 283 32.93 13.50 -2.98
N VAL A 284 33.33 14.78 -2.96
CA VAL A 284 34.58 15.24 -3.58
C VAL A 284 35.77 14.51 -2.96
N ASP A 285 36.75 14.10 -3.77
CA ASP A 285 37.88 13.22 -3.41
C ASP A 285 37.52 11.77 -3.04
N TYR A 286 36.27 11.31 -3.16
CA TYR A 286 35.88 9.92 -2.89
C TYR A 286 35.33 9.21 -4.12
N GLN A 287 35.61 7.90 -4.19
CA GLN A 287 35.09 7.02 -5.22
C GLN A 287 33.59 6.88 -5.01
N THR A 288 32.79 7.31 -5.98
CA THR A 288 31.33 7.17 -5.99
C THR A 288 30.93 5.73 -5.67
N GLY A 289 30.12 5.56 -4.62
CA GLY A 289 29.42 4.31 -4.38
C GLY A 289 28.13 4.30 -5.18
N ASP A 290 27.88 3.25 -5.94
CA ASP A 290 26.66 3.11 -6.73
C ASP A 290 26.14 1.68 -6.59
N ILE A 291 24.85 1.53 -6.29
CA ILE A 291 24.22 0.22 -6.04
C ILE A 291 22.78 0.20 -6.51
N GLN A 292 22.40 -0.82 -7.28
CA GLN A 292 21.01 -1.13 -7.58
C GLN A 292 20.43 -2.04 -6.49
N ILE A 293 19.24 -1.70 -6.01
CA ILE A 293 18.50 -2.48 -5.01
C ILE A 293 17.05 -2.66 -5.46
N ASN A 294 16.40 -3.72 -4.98
CA ASN A 294 14.98 -3.95 -5.22
C ASN A 294 14.21 -3.80 -3.90
N VAL A 295 13.37 -2.79 -3.80
CA VAL A 295 12.58 -2.47 -2.61
C VAL A 295 11.21 -3.12 -2.78
N ALA A 296 10.94 -4.17 -2.01
CA ALA A 296 9.63 -4.81 -1.99
C ALA A 296 8.61 -3.97 -1.20
N ASP A 297 7.32 -4.26 -1.42
CA ASP A 297 6.22 -3.55 -0.77
C ASP A 297 6.16 -3.81 0.74
N ASP A 298 5.84 -2.77 1.51
CA ASP A 298 5.92 -2.69 2.98
C ASP A 298 7.32 -3.09 3.54
N ARG A 299 8.40 -2.75 2.83
CA ARG A 299 9.79 -3.01 3.29
C ARG A 299 10.65 -1.75 3.39
N LEU A 300 11.39 -1.70 4.50
CA LEU A 300 12.57 -0.88 4.69
C LEU A 300 13.80 -1.67 4.22
N VAL A 301 14.56 -1.12 3.28
CA VAL A 301 15.90 -1.59 2.92
C VAL A 301 16.93 -0.69 3.58
N LYS A 302 17.65 -1.20 4.57
CA LYS A 302 18.77 -0.50 5.20
C LYS A 302 20.06 -0.82 4.43
N LEU A 303 20.73 0.21 3.94
CA LEU A 303 22.02 0.14 3.27
C LEU A 303 23.12 0.65 4.20
N ARG A 304 24.14 -0.18 4.41
CA ARG A 304 25.45 0.24 4.92
C ARG A 304 26.37 0.33 3.71
N LEU A 305 26.90 1.52 3.43
CA LEU A 305 27.80 1.76 2.31
C LEU A 305 29.08 2.42 2.81
N SER A 306 30.22 2.03 2.24
CA SER A 306 31.53 2.57 2.61
C SER A 306 32.19 3.21 1.39
N LEU A 307 32.38 4.53 1.41
CA LEU A 307 33.20 5.22 0.41
C LEU A 307 34.70 4.97 0.69
N ARG A 308 35.49 4.99 -0.38
CA ARG A 308 36.97 5.00 -0.34
C ARG A 308 37.47 6.30 -0.97
N ARG A 309 38.56 6.85 -0.45
CA ARG A 309 39.16 8.06 -1.03
C ARG A 309 39.82 7.74 -2.37
N ILE A 310 39.70 8.63 -3.35
CA ILE A 310 40.43 8.54 -4.62
C ILE A 310 41.86 8.98 -4.36
N ASN A 311 42.79 8.02 -4.37
CA ASN A 311 44.21 8.35 -4.31
C ASN A 311 44.62 9.05 -5.60
N SER A 312 45.12 10.28 -5.50
CA SER A 312 45.73 11.01 -6.62
C SER A 312 46.81 10.15 -7.28
N VAL A 313 46.78 10.02 -8.61
CA VAL A 313 47.76 9.22 -9.36
C VAL A 313 49.19 9.78 -9.20
N SER A 314 49.29 11.08 -8.90
CA SER A 314 50.52 11.72 -8.42
C SER A 314 50.44 11.93 -6.91
N THR A 315 51.12 11.10 -6.14
CA THR A 315 51.48 11.37 -4.74
C THR A 315 53.00 11.50 -4.61
N TYR A 316 53.49 11.93 -3.44
CA TYR A 316 54.93 12.04 -3.22
C TYR A 316 55.65 10.69 -3.39
N ARG A 317 54.98 9.57 -3.10
CA ARG A 317 55.45 8.20 -3.32
C ARG A 317 55.72 7.88 -4.79
N SER A 318 54.80 8.22 -5.69
CA SER A 318 54.96 7.97 -7.14
C SER A 318 55.82 9.02 -7.84
N ALA A 319 55.70 10.30 -7.48
CA ALA A 319 56.36 11.41 -8.15
C ALA A 319 57.84 11.60 -7.75
N LEU A 320 58.22 11.30 -6.50
CA LEU A 320 59.56 11.55 -5.97
C LEU A 320 60.15 10.36 -5.19
N GLY A 321 59.35 9.68 -4.38
CA GLY A 321 59.78 8.59 -3.50
C GLY A 321 60.47 7.44 -4.24
N TRP A 322 59.77 6.83 -5.19
CA TRP A 322 60.35 5.76 -6.02
C TRP A 322 61.53 6.23 -6.91
N PRO A 323 61.46 7.37 -7.63
CA PRO A 323 62.60 7.91 -8.36
C PRO A 323 63.85 8.12 -7.51
N LEU A 324 63.71 8.74 -6.32
CA LEU A 324 64.83 8.97 -5.40
C LEU A 324 65.37 7.66 -4.80
N ALA A 325 64.51 6.70 -4.47
CA ALA A 325 64.95 5.38 -4.01
C ALA A 325 65.74 4.61 -5.08
N VAL A 326 65.30 4.65 -6.34
CA VAL A 326 66.00 3.99 -7.46
C VAL A 326 67.32 4.71 -7.79
N LEU A 327 67.33 6.04 -7.88
CA LEU A 327 68.56 6.83 -8.07
C LEU A 327 69.55 6.59 -6.93
N GLY A 328 69.05 6.52 -5.69
CA GLY A 328 69.85 6.23 -4.50
C GLY A 328 70.51 4.86 -4.56
N ALA A 329 69.74 3.81 -4.85
CA ALA A 329 70.25 2.45 -5.02
C ALA A 329 71.28 2.35 -6.16
N ILE A 330 71.08 3.05 -7.27
CA ILE A 330 72.05 3.13 -8.38
C ILE A 330 73.34 3.82 -7.93
N GLY A 331 73.24 4.92 -7.16
CA GLY A 331 74.41 5.63 -6.61
C GLY A 331 75.25 4.76 -5.67
N LEU A 332 74.59 4.03 -4.77
CA LEU A 332 75.23 3.08 -3.85
C LEU A 332 75.94 1.94 -4.60
N ALA A 333 75.24 1.30 -5.56
CA ALA A 333 75.79 0.21 -6.34
C ALA A 333 76.95 0.66 -7.26
N GLY A 334 76.82 1.84 -7.88
CA GLY A 334 77.86 2.46 -8.71
C GLY A 334 79.11 2.82 -7.91
N GLY A 335 78.95 3.44 -6.73
CA GLY A 335 80.07 3.74 -5.83
C GLY A 335 80.83 2.50 -5.39
N GLY A 336 80.11 1.44 -4.99
CA GLY A 336 80.72 0.16 -4.62
C GLY A 336 81.42 -0.55 -5.79
N ALA A 337 80.84 -0.52 -7.00
CA ALA A 337 81.46 -1.11 -8.19
C ALA A 337 82.71 -0.35 -8.64
N LEU A 338 82.69 0.99 -8.61
CA LEU A 338 83.85 1.83 -8.91
C LEU A 338 84.98 1.60 -7.92
N TRP A 339 84.68 1.52 -6.61
CA TRP A 339 85.68 1.18 -5.59
C TRP A 339 86.31 -0.19 -5.83
N TYR A 340 85.50 -1.22 -6.10
CA TYR A 340 85.98 -2.57 -6.37
C TYR A 340 86.95 -2.62 -7.57
N LEU A 341 86.59 -1.98 -8.67
CA LEU A 341 87.43 -1.90 -9.88
C LEU A 341 88.71 -1.08 -9.64
N ALA A 342 88.62 0.07 -8.97
CA ALA A 342 89.77 0.91 -8.64
C ALA A 342 90.77 0.20 -7.71
N ASN A 343 90.26 -0.59 -6.74
CA ASN A 343 91.07 -1.38 -5.82
C ASN A 343 91.74 -2.62 -6.48
N GLN A 344 91.30 -3.04 -7.66
CA GLN A 344 92.05 -4.00 -8.49
C GLN A 344 93.13 -3.30 -9.34
N GLN A 345 92.75 -2.22 -10.06
CA GLN A 345 93.59 -1.68 -11.14
C GLN A 345 94.59 -0.59 -10.70
N TYR A 346 94.27 0.20 -9.66
CA TYR A 346 95.01 1.43 -9.31
C TYR A 346 95.53 1.44 -7.87
N ARG A 347 95.44 0.33 -7.14
CA ARG A 347 95.80 0.23 -5.73
C ARG A 347 97.26 0.66 -5.49
N GLY A 348 97.46 1.74 -4.74
CA GLY A 348 98.77 2.30 -4.44
C GLY A 348 99.29 3.34 -5.45
N THR A 349 98.51 3.73 -6.46
CA THR A 349 98.84 4.87 -7.33
C THR A 349 98.08 6.14 -6.91
N PRO A 350 98.57 7.35 -7.24
CA PRO A 350 97.85 8.60 -6.95
C PRO A 350 96.46 8.68 -7.62
N THR A 351 96.24 7.94 -8.71
CA THR A 351 94.95 7.89 -9.41
C THR A 351 93.86 7.25 -8.54
N PHE A 352 94.22 6.42 -7.55
CA PHE A 352 93.26 5.80 -6.63
C PHE A 352 92.45 6.84 -5.84
N GLU A 353 93.06 7.94 -5.41
CA GLU A 353 92.39 8.98 -4.61
C GLU A 353 91.23 9.65 -5.37
N GLN A 354 91.35 9.78 -6.70
CA GLN A 354 90.28 10.30 -7.55
C GLN A 354 89.05 9.37 -7.55
N TYR A 355 89.27 8.05 -7.52
CA TYR A 355 88.18 7.07 -7.42
C TYR A 355 87.54 7.02 -6.02
N VAL A 356 88.30 7.29 -4.95
CA VAL A 356 87.75 7.46 -3.60
C VAL A 356 86.77 8.65 -3.55
N GLY A 357 87.09 9.77 -4.21
CA GLY A 357 86.15 10.89 -4.33
C GLY A 357 84.82 10.52 -5.02
N PHE A 358 84.85 9.68 -6.06
CA PHE A 358 83.62 9.17 -6.70
C PHE A 358 82.88 8.13 -5.87
N GLN A 359 83.60 7.31 -5.09
CA GLN A 359 83.03 6.39 -4.12
C GLN A 359 82.27 7.15 -3.02
N ASP A 360 82.88 8.17 -2.42
CA ASP A 360 82.28 8.98 -1.36
C ASP A 360 81.06 9.75 -1.88
N LEU A 361 81.13 10.28 -3.10
CA LEU A 361 79.97 10.88 -3.78
C LEU A 361 78.86 9.84 -3.99
N GLY A 362 79.19 8.62 -4.45
CA GLY A 362 78.24 7.54 -4.66
C GLY A 362 77.55 7.09 -3.36
N TYR A 363 78.29 6.96 -2.26
CA TYR A 363 77.73 6.59 -0.96
C TYR A 363 76.93 7.72 -0.31
N THR A 364 77.41 8.97 -0.34
CA THR A 364 76.70 10.11 0.28
C THR A 364 75.47 10.54 -0.51
N ALA A 365 75.58 10.77 -1.83
CA ALA A 365 74.44 11.13 -2.66
C ALA A 365 73.47 9.96 -2.86
N GLY A 366 73.99 8.73 -3.01
CA GLY A 366 73.17 7.52 -3.13
C GLY A 366 72.41 7.22 -1.84
N GLY A 367 73.09 7.27 -0.70
CA GLY A 367 72.48 7.03 0.61
C GLY A 367 71.45 8.08 1.01
N THR A 368 71.72 9.37 0.74
CA THR A 368 70.75 10.44 1.04
C THR A 368 69.53 10.39 0.12
N ALA A 369 69.70 10.14 -1.18
CA ALA A 369 68.58 9.95 -2.10
C ALA A 369 67.72 8.74 -1.72
N LEU A 370 68.34 7.61 -1.35
CA LEU A 370 67.60 6.42 -0.90
C LEU A 370 66.84 6.69 0.41
N GLY A 371 67.48 7.33 1.39
CA GLY A 371 66.85 7.70 2.65
C GLY A 371 65.64 8.62 2.47
N LEU A 372 65.78 9.70 1.69
CA LEU A 372 64.68 10.60 1.36
C LEU A 372 63.57 9.89 0.57
N GLY A 373 63.91 9.03 -0.38
CA GLY A 373 62.95 8.23 -1.14
C GLY A 373 62.09 7.33 -0.24
N LEU A 374 62.74 6.59 0.66
CA LEU A 374 62.05 5.71 1.62
C LEU A 374 61.21 6.49 2.65
N VAL A 375 61.69 7.63 3.14
CA VAL A 375 60.91 8.51 4.04
C VAL A 375 59.67 9.04 3.33
N LEU A 376 59.77 9.47 2.07
CA LEU A 376 58.60 9.92 1.30
C LEU A 376 57.60 8.77 1.03
N ILE A 377 58.07 7.56 0.74
CA ILE A 377 57.21 6.38 0.56
C ILE A 377 56.46 6.05 1.87
N GLY A 378 57.15 6.07 3.02
CA GLY A 378 56.55 5.78 4.33
C GLY A 378 55.59 6.86 4.83
N TRP A 379 55.93 8.14 4.62
CA TRP A 379 55.10 9.30 4.98
C TRP A 379 53.79 9.35 4.19
N ASP A 380 53.81 8.98 2.91
CA ASP A 380 52.62 8.87 2.06
C ASP A 380 51.74 7.69 2.53
N GLY A 381 52.34 6.54 2.84
CA GLY A 381 51.63 5.37 3.39
C GLY A 381 50.94 5.65 4.74
N LEU A 382 51.54 6.48 5.60
CA LEU A 382 50.90 6.96 6.84
C LEU A 382 49.74 7.94 6.62
N ARG A 383 49.51 8.38 5.38
CA ARG A 383 48.38 9.24 4.95
C ARG A 383 47.34 8.50 4.11
N GLU A 384 47.50 7.19 3.85
CA GLU A 384 46.55 6.37 3.10
C GLU A 384 45.31 6.04 3.96
N GLY A 385 44.43 7.03 4.16
CA GLY A 385 43.24 6.90 5.00
C GLY A 385 42.16 7.97 4.75
N ILE A 386 41.03 7.78 5.42
CA ILE A 386 39.93 8.77 5.54
C ILE A 386 40.25 9.67 6.74
N PRO A 387 40.16 11.00 6.64
CA PRO A 387 40.39 11.89 7.78
C PRO A 387 39.40 11.60 8.92
N THR A 388 39.89 11.59 10.16
CA THR A 388 39.11 11.29 11.37
C THR A 388 37.88 12.18 11.54
N GLU A 389 37.97 13.43 11.11
CA GLU A 389 36.95 14.47 11.11
C GLU A 389 35.88 14.29 10.02
N GLU A 390 36.21 13.58 8.93
CA GLU A 390 35.25 13.20 7.88
C GLU A 390 34.54 11.87 8.18
N LEU A 391 35.00 11.10 9.17
CA LEU A 391 34.32 9.87 9.58
C LEU A 391 32.97 10.13 10.29
N VAL A 392 32.13 9.10 10.21
CA VAL A 392 30.85 8.97 10.92
C VAL A 392 30.92 7.72 11.80
N ASP A 393 30.64 7.88 13.09
CA ASP A 393 30.59 6.76 14.03
C ASP A 393 29.52 5.73 13.62
N GLY A 394 29.82 4.44 13.77
CA GLY A 394 28.92 3.38 13.34
C GLY A 394 29.53 1.98 13.33
N PRO A 395 28.86 1.01 12.68
CA PRO A 395 29.32 -0.37 12.58
C PRO A 395 30.61 -0.50 11.75
N ALA A 396 31.27 -1.65 11.88
CA ALA A 396 32.51 -1.95 11.15
C ALA A 396 32.37 -1.79 9.63
N LEU A 397 33.44 -1.31 8.99
CA LEU A 397 33.49 -0.98 7.57
C LEU A 397 33.10 -2.17 6.69
N GLY A 398 32.13 -1.95 5.79
CA GLY A 398 31.61 -2.95 4.87
C GLY A 398 30.46 -2.42 4.03
N HIS A 399 30.07 -3.20 3.03
CA HIS A 399 28.80 -3.02 2.32
C HIS A 399 27.81 -4.05 2.84
N GLY A 400 26.58 -3.64 3.15
CA GLY A 400 25.55 -4.53 3.68
C GLY A 400 24.15 -4.05 3.35
N ILE A 401 23.27 -5.00 3.03
CA ILE A 401 21.85 -4.78 2.76
C ILE A 401 21.06 -5.58 3.80
N GLU A 402 20.18 -4.90 4.53
CA GLU A 402 19.34 -5.50 5.58
C GLU A 402 17.89 -5.11 5.32
N VAL A 403 17.03 -6.10 5.06
CA VAL A 403 15.62 -5.89 4.66
C VAL A 403 14.68 -6.20 5.82
N VAL A 404 13.85 -5.23 6.21
CA VAL A 404 13.03 -5.25 7.42
C VAL A 404 11.57 -4.88 7.06
N PRO A 405 10.53 -5.41 7.73
CA PRO A 405 9.16 -4.89 7.59
C PRO A 405 9.10 -3.41 7.91
N LEU A 406 8.40 -2.61 7.11
CA LEU A 406 8.36 -1.15 7.25
C LEU A 406 7.61 -0.74 8.53
N GLY A 407 6.46 -1.36 8.82
CA GLY A 407 5.69 -1.14 10.06
C GLY A 407 6.29 -1.71 11.35
N GLY A 408 7.58 -2.07 11.37
CA GLY A 408 8.21 -2.82 12.48
C GLY A 408 8.86 -2.00 13.60
N LEU A 409 8.80 -0.66 13.59
CA LEU A 409 9.68 0.18 14.44
C LEU A 409 8.99 1.16 15.41
N ASP A 410 7.66 1.33 15.36
CA ASP A 410 6.93 2.27 16.22
C ASP A 410 6.64 1.76 17.65
N VAL A 411 7.13 0.57 18.02
CA VAL A 411 6.79 -0.09 19.29
C VAL A 411 7.82 0.17 20.42
N GLU A 412 9.07 0.51 20.09
CA GLU A 412 10.16 0.65 21.09
C GLU A 412 10.73 2.07 21.20
N ARG A 413 9.87 3.03 21.59
CA ARG A 413 10.29 4.19 22.40
C ARG A 413 9.25 4.51 23.48
N LYS A 414 9.58 4.12 24.70
CA LYS A 414 9.01 4.61 25.97
C LYS A 414 10.14 4.96 26.92
#